data_AF-X1NQ05-F1
#
_entry.id   AF-X1NQ05-F1
#
_cell.length_a   1.000
_cell.length_b   1.000
_cell.length_c   1.000
_cell.angle_alpha   90.00
_cell.angle_beta   90.00
_cell.angle_gamma   90.00
#
_symmetry.space_group_name_H-M   'P 1'
#
loop_
_entity.id
_entity.type
_entity.pdbx_description
1 polymer ?
#
loop_
_entity_poly.entity_id
_entity_poly.type
_entity_poly.pdbx_seq_one_letter_code
_entity_poly.pdbx_strand_id
1 'polypeptide(L)'
;IDVQGAATIKKVLPQAVFIFLIPSSMEELIVRLKQRHTESPFDLSLRIKTAEEEIKQLPLFDYVVMNKQGEIDLAVSDIKAIITAEKCRVTPREITL
;
A
#
# COMPACT_ATOMS: atom_id res chain seq x y z
N ILE A 1 -2.21 -0.66 8.63
CA ILE A 1 -3.08 -1.85 8.56
C ILE A 1 -2.43 -2.78 7.59
N ASP A 2 -2.14 -4.00 8.01
CA ASP A 2 -1.60 -5.03 7.12
C ASP A 2 -2.64 -5.35 6.03
N VAL A 3 -2.19 -5.81 4.87
CA VAL A 3 -2.98 -6.15 3.69
C VAL A 3 -4.10 -7.13 4.03
N GLN A 4 -3.85 -8.07 4.95
CA GLN A 4 -4.90 -8.97 5.47
C GLN A 4 -6.00 -8.23 6.24
N GLY A 5 -5.63 -7.22 7.03
CA GLY A 5 -6.57 -6.34 7.72
C GLY A 5 -7.36 -5.47 6.73
N ALA A 6 -6.69 -4.97 5.69
CA ALA A 6 -7.33 -4.16 4.64
C ALA A 6 -8.39 -4.97 3.88
N ALA A 7 -8.11 -6.24 3.55
CA ALA A 7 -9.08 -7.14 2.93
C ALA A 7 -10.32 -7.38 3.80
N THR A 8 -10.14 -7.46 5.13
CA THR A 8 -11.25 -7.61 6.08
C THR A 8 -12.10 -6.34 6.12
N ILE A 9 -11.47 -5.17 6.20
CA ILE A 9 -12.17 -3.88 6.18
C ILE A 9 -12.91 -3.68 4.86
N LYS A 10 -12.36 -4.12 3.73
CA LYS A 10 -13.04 -4.03 2.43
C LYS A 10 -14.34 -4.83 2.38
N LYS A 11 -14.44 -5.95 3.11
CA LYS A 11 -15.69 -6.71 3.22
C LYS A 11 -16.75 -5.97 4.03
N VAL A 12 -16.33 -5.22 5.06
CA VAL A 12 -17.24 -4.46 5.93
C VAL A 12 -17.63 -3.12 5.29
N LEU A 13 -16.68 -2.46 4.64
CA LEU A 13 -16.82 -1.13 4.03
C LEU A 13 -16.38 -1.17 2.56
N PRO A 14 -17.15 -1.81 1.66
CA PRO A 14 -16.78 -1.93 0.25
C PRO A 14 -16.74 -0.58 -0.48
N GLN A 15 -17.43 0.43 0.06
CA GLN A 15 -17.47 1.80 -0.47
C GLN A 15 -16.30 2.67 0.02
N ALA A 16 -15.44 2.19 0.93
CA ALA A 16 -14.26 2.95 1.32
C ALA A 16 -13.26 3.03 0.15
N VAL A 17 -12.42 4.07 0.15
CA VAL A 17 -11.32 4.22 -0.80
C VAL A 17 -10.08 3.54 -0.21
N PHE A 18 -9.58 2.52 -0.89
CA PHE A 18 -8.40 1.77 -0.47
C PHE A 18 -7.18 2.25 -1.27
N ILE A 19 -6.21 2.83 -0.59
CA ILE A 19 -4.94 3.28 -1.19
C ILE A 19 -3.83 2.35 -0.71
N PHE A 20 -3.15 1.70 -1.64
CA PHE A 20 -1.99 0.86 -1.37
C PHE A 20 -0.71 1.69 -1.43
N LEU A 21 0.05 1.72 -0.34
CA LEU A 21 1.32 2.45 -0.29
C LEU A 21 2.47 1.49 -0.57
N ILE A 22 3.15 1.64 -1.71
CA ILE A 22 4.30 0.80 -2.07
C ILE A 22 5.62 1.51 -1.82
N PRO A 23 6.67 0.81 -1.39
CA PRO A 23 8.03 1.34 -1.53
C PRO A 23 8.38 1.47 -3.02
N SER A 24 9.38 2.31 -3.31
CA SER A 24 9.80 2.69 -4.67
C SER A 24 10.03 1.53 -5.65
N SER A 25 10.47 0.36 -5.16
CA SER A 25 10.35 -0.91 -5.88
C SER A 25 10.55 -2.11 -4.94
N MET A 26 10.12 -3.30 -5.38
CA MET A 26 10.45 -4.56 -4.70
C MET A 26 11.96 -4.81 -4.65
N GLU A 27 12.69 -4.41 -5.69
CA GLU A 27 14.14 -4.53 -5.75
C GLU A 27 14.79 -3.64 -4.69
N GLU A 28 14.29 -2.41 -4.51
CA GLU A 28 14.80 -1.51 -3.48
C GLU A 28 14.44 -1.99 -2.07
N LEU A 29 13.26 -2.60 -1.89
CA LEU A 29 12.89 -3.25 -0.64
C LEU A 29 13.89 -4.38 -0.30
N ILE A 30 14.20 -5.25 -1.26
CA ILE A 30 15.19 -6.33 -1.10
C ILE A 30 16.58 -5.77 -0.81
N VAL A 31 17.00 -4.70 -1.50
CA VAL A 31 18.29 -4.04 -1.27
C VAL A 31 18.34 -3.46 0.13
N ARG A 32 17.31 -2.75 0.60
CA ARG A 32 17.26 -2.19 1.97
C ARG A 32 17.26 -3.27 3.04
N LEU A 33 16.53 -4.37 2.82
CA LEU A 33 16.52 -5.50 3.74
C LEU A 33 17.90 -6.17 3.83
N LYS A 34 18.59 -6.33 2.69
CA LYS A 34 19.96 -6.84 2.66
C LYS A 34 20.97 -5.88 3.31
N GLN A 35 20.85 -4.58 3.08
CA GLN A 35 21.77 -3.56 3.61
C GLN A 35 21.73 -3.44 5.13
N ARG A 36 20.61 -3.80 5.78
CA ARG A 36 20.52 -3.73 7.23
C ARG A 36 21.41 -4.76 7.95
N HIS A 37 21.93 -5.80 7.28
CA HIS A 37 22.86 -6.82 7.82
C HIS A 37 22.48 -7.46 9.17
N THR A 38 21.28 -7.20 9.69
CA THR A 38 20.83 -7.61 11.03
C THR A 38 19.88 -8.80 11.01
N GLU A 39 19.51 -9.29 9.83
CA GLU A 39 18.51 -10.36 9.69
C GLU A 39 19.15 -11.64 9.18
N SER A 40 18.71 -12.78 9.71
CA SER A 40 19.17 -14.07 9.22
C SER A 40 18.68 -14.28 7.77
N PRO A 41 19.37 -15.11 6.96
CA PRO A 41 18.91 -15.45 5.62
C PRO A 41 17.49 -16.02 5.60
N PHE A 42 17.07 -16.68 6.68
CA PHE A 42 15.72 -17.21 6.86
C PHE A 42 14.69 -16.09 7.01
N ASP A 43 14.93 -15.11 7.87
CA ASP A 43 14.00 -13.99 8.11
C ASP A 43 13.84 -13.12 6.86
N LEU A 44 14.93 -12.93 6.11
CA LEU A 44 14.89 -12.23 4.83
C LEU A 44 14.00 -12.95 3.82
N SER A 45 14.14 -14.28 3.70
CA SER A 45 13.32 -15.08 2.78
C SER A 45 11.83 -15.03 3.14
N LEU A 46 11.51 -15.05 4.44
CA LEU A 46 10.15 -14.95 4.93
C LEU A 46 9.55 -13.58 4.58
N ARG A 47 10.30 -12.49 4.80
CA ARG A 47 9.86 -11.13 4.44
C ARG A 47 9.63 -10.93 2.96
N ILE A 48 10.51 -11.46 2.11
CA ILE A 48 10.34 -11.38 0.65
C ILE A 48 9.04 -12.11 0.25
N LYS A 49 8.83 -13.31 0.78
CA LYS A 49 7.61 -14.08 0.52
C LYS A 49 6.35 -13.33 0.99
N THR A 50 6.39 -12.71 2.17
CA THR A 50 5.28 -11.88 2.66
C THR A 50 5.00 -10.72 1.72
N ALA A 51 6.03 -9.99 1.28
CA ALA A 51 5.85 -8.87 0.35
C ALA A 51 5.29 -9.31 -1.02
N GLU A 52 5.66 -10.50 -1.52
CA GLU A 52 5.05 -11.09 -2.71
C GLU A 52 3.56 -11.43 -2.50
N GLU A 53 3.21 -11.97 -1.33
CA GLU A 53 1.82 -12.26 -0.97
C GLU A 53 0.98 -10.97 -0.82
N GLU A 54 1.56 -9.91 -0.27
CA GLU A 54 0.95 -8.59 -0.18
C GLU A 54 0.66 -8.00 -1.56
N ILE A 55 1.61 -8.10 -2.50
CA ILE A 55 1.44 -7.64 -3.89
C ILE A 55 0.29 -8.37 -4.59
N LYS A 56 0.06 -9.66 -4.32
CA LYS A 56 -1.07 -10.40 -4.90
C LYS A 56 -2.44 -9.82 -4.50
N GLN A 57 -2.49 -9.06 -3.42
CA GLN A 57 -3.70 -8.40 -2.95
C GLN A 57 -3.87 -6.98 -3.53
N LEU A 58 -2.94 -6.48 -4.35
CA LEU A 58 -3.06 -5.19 -5.07
C LEU A 58 -4.44 -4.99 -5.73
N PRO A 59 -5.07 -5.99 -6.37
CA PRO A 59 -6.40 -5.83 -6.97
C PRO A 59 -7.51 -5.47 -5.97
N LEU A 60 -7.26 -5.61 -4.66
CA LEU A 60 -8.19 -5.17 -3.61
C LEU A 60 -8.11 -3.67 -3.33
N PHE A 61 -7.15 -2.94 -3.91
CA PHE A 61 -7.00 -1.50 -3.68
C PHE A 61 -7.49 -0.71 -4.89
N ASP A 62 -8.03 0.48 -4.65
CA ASP A 62 -8.51 1.39 -5.69
C ASP A 62 -7.35 2.17 -6.33
N TYR A 63 -6.33 2.48 -5.53
CA TYR A 63 -5.17 3.28 -5.93
C TYR A 63 -3.88 2.70 -5.39
N VAL A 64 -2.78 2.99 -6.08
CA VAL A 64 -1.42 2.73 -5.61
C VAL A 64 -0.65 4.05 -5.53
N VAL A 65 0.05 4.27 -4.43
CA VAL A 65 0.91 5.44 -4.22
C VAL A 65 2.32 4.96 -3.89
N MET A 66 3.31 5.51 -4.59
CA MET A 66 4.71 5.17 -4.38
C MET A 66 5.31 6.07 -3.28
N ASN A 67 5.85 5.44 -2.24
CA ASN A 67 6.57 6.09 -1.16
C ASN A 67 8.07 5.84 -1.31
N LYS A 68 8.71 6.65 -2.14
CA LYS A 68 10.16 6.62 -2.35
C LYS A 68 10.89 7.39 -1.25
N GLN A 69 12.05 6.87 -0.85
CA GLN A 69 12.85 7.55 0.18
C GLN A 69 13.36 8.89 -0.32
N GLY A 70 13.18 9.92 0.50
CA GLY A 70 13.52 11.31 0.12
C GLY A 70 12.43 12.02 -0.68
N GLU A 71 11.31 11.35 -0.99
CA GLU A 71 10.21 11.87 -1.81
C GLU A 71 8.86 11.78 -1.08
N ILE A 72 8.86 11.94 0.24
CA ILE A 72 7.63 11.87 1.06
C ILE A 72 6.60 12.91 0.61
N ASP A 73 7.05 14.11 0.24
CA ASP A 73 6.17 15.18 -0.22
C ASP A 73 5.40 14.81 -1.49
N LEU A 74 6.00 14.02 -2.39
CA LEU A 74 5.33 13.49 -3.58
C LEU A 74 4.23 12.50 -3.19
N ALA A 75 4.53 11.53 -2.33
CA ALA A 75 3.52 10.58 -1.86
C ALA A 75 2.34 11.27 -1.16
N VAL A 76 2.61 12.31 -0.37
CA VAL A 76 1.56 13.13 0.27
C VAL A 76 0.74 13.89 -0.77
N SER A 77 1.39 14.46 -1.78
CA SER A 77 0.71 15.15 -2.89
C SER A 77 -0.22 14.21 -3.64
N ASP A 78 0.24 12.99 -3.96
CA ASP A 78 -0.56 11.97 -4.67
C ASP A 78 -1.80 11.57 -3.85
N ILE A 79 -1.63 11.34 -2.55
CA ILE A 79 -2.76 11.03 -1.66
C ILE A 79 -3.77 12.19 -1.62
N LYS A 80 -3.30 13.44 -1.53
CA LYS A 80 -4.18 14.61 -1.57
C LYS A 80 -4.94 14.70 -2.89
N ALA A 81 -4.29 14.40 -4.01
CA ALA A 81 -4.90 14.38 -5.33
C ALA A 81 -6.00 13.32 -5.41
N ILE A 82 -5.74 12.10 -4.92
CA ILE A 82 -6.74 11.01 -4.86
C ILE A 82 -7.94 11.44 -4.02
N ILE A 83 -7.73 11.99 -2.83
CA ILE A 83 -8.82 12.47 -1.96
C ILE A 83 -9.65 13.55 -2.67
N THR A 84 -8.98 14.48 -3.37
CA THR A 84 -9.65 15.54 -4.11
C THR A 84 -10.49 14.97 -5.26
N ALA A 85 -9.93 14.04 -6.02
CA ALA A 85 -10.61 13.38 -7.13
C ALA A 85 -11.85 12.59 -6.65
N GLU A 86 -11.74 11.83 -5.56
CA GLU A 86 -12.86 11.06 -5.01
C GLU A 86 -13.98 11.99 -4.48
N LYS A 87 -13.64 13.18 -3.97
CA LYS A 87 -14.63 14.22 -3.60
C LYS A 87 -15.34 14.86 -4.80
N CYS A 88 -14.73 14.83 -5.97
CA CYS A 88 -15.29 15.42 -7.20
C CYS A 88 -16.08 14.41 -8.05
N ARG A 89 -16.31 13.18 -7.57
CA ARG A 89 -17.10 12.19 -8.31
C ARG A 89 -18.56 12.62 -8.43
N VAL A 90 -19.14 12.43 -9.62
CA VAL A 90 -20.57 12.66 -9.89
C VAL A 90 -21.46 11.82 -8.97
N THR A 91 -21.03 10.58 -8.70
CA THR A 91 -21.62 9.69 -7.69
C THR A 91 -20.61 9.47 -6.56
N PRO A 92 -20.76 10.18 -5.43
CA PRO A 92 -19.90 10.00 -4.27
C PRO A 92 -20.03 8.58 -3.71
N ARG A 93 -18.93 8.07 -3.15
CA ARG A 93 -18.99 6.84 -2.35
C ARG A 93 -19.66 7.16 -1.02
N GLU A 94 -20.78 6.50 -0.70
CA GLU A 94 -21.44 6.62 0.59
C GLU A 94 -20.97 5.51 1.53
N ILE A 95 -20.48 5.89 2.71
CA ILE A 95 -20.07 4.94 3.75
C ILE A 95 -21.11 5.00 4.85
N THR A 96 -21.87 3.93 5.00
CA THR A 96 -22.77 3.74 6.14
C THR A 96 -22.05 2.85 7.15
N LEU A 97 -21.79 3.39 8.35
CA LEU A 97 -21.12 2.69 9.44
C LEU A 97 -22.12 1.95 10.34
#